data_AF-A0A962MF55-F1
#
_entry.id   AF-A0A962MF55-F1
#
_cell.length_a   1.000
_cell.length_b   1.000
_cell.length_c   1.000
_cell.angle_alpha   90.00
_cell.angle_beta   90.00
_cell.angle_gamma   90.00
#
_symmetry.space_group_name_H-M   'P 1'
#
loop_
_entity.id
_entity.type
_entity.pdbx_description
1 polymer ?
#
loop_
_entity_poly.entity_id
_entity_poly.type
_entity_poly.pdbx_seq_one_letter_code
_entity_poly.pdbx_strand_id
1 'polypeptide(L)' 'MKFATLKDGTRDGALVVVSRDLKYCVAAPAIAPTLQSALDDWHRLEPRLQEIYR' A
#
# COMPACT_ATOMS: atom_id res chain seq x y z
N MET A 1 -6.31 -2.28 -8.15
CA MET A 1 -5.29 -2.58 -7.12
C MET A 1 -5.90 -3.36 -5.98
N LYS A 2 -5.11 -4.19 -5.30
CA LYS A 2 -5.46 -4.77 -4.00
C LYS A 2 -4.44 -4.27 -2.98
N PHE A 3 -4.88 -4.03 -1.75
CA PHE A 3 -4.01 -3.56 -0.67
C PHE A 3 -4.09 -4.54 0.50
N ALA A 4 -3.01 -4.61 1.26
CA ALA A 4 -2.97 -5.27 2.55
C ALA A 4 -2.06 -4.49 3.50
N THR A 5 -2.16 -4.84 4.78
CA THR A 5 -1.27 -4.35 5.82
C THR A 5 -0.45 -5.52 6.34
N LEU A 6 0.88 -5.44 6.22
CA LEU A 6 1.78 -6.39 6.88
C LEU A 6 2.05 -5.95 8.31
N LYS A 7 2.09 -6.92 9.23
CA LYS A 7 2.52 -6.66 10.60
C LYS A 7 4.02 -6.38 10.60
N ASP A 8 4.42 -5.21 11.08
CA ASP A 8 5.82 -4.77 11.19
C ASP A 8 6.24 -4.41 12.63
N GLY A 9 5.36 -4.68 13.60
CA GLY A 9 5.56 -4.35 15.02
C GLY A 9 5.04 -2.97 15.42
N THR A 10 4.61 -2.13 14.47
CA THR A 10 3.87 -0.90 14.75
C THR A 10 2.37 -1.17 14.95
N ARG A 11 1.64 -0.15 15.41
CA ARG A 11 0.19 -0.23 15.62
C ARG A 11 -0.58 -0.45 14.30
N ASP A 12 -0.19 0.28 13.26
CA ASP A 12 -0.95 0.38 12.01
C ASP A 12 -0.37 -0.48 10.89
N GLY A 13 0.80 -1.09 11.12
CA GLY A 13 1.50 -1.95 10.16
C GLY A 13 2.00 -1.21 8.93
N ALA A 14 2.53 -1.97 7.96
CA ALA A 14 3.07 -1.45 6.72
C ALA A 14 2.12 -1.68 5.54
N LEU A 15 1.87 -0.62 4.76
CA LEU A 15 1.09 -0.72 3.51
C LEU A 15 1.84 -1.54 2.45
N VAL A 16 1.15 -2.53 1.89
CA VAL A 16 1.60 -3.25 0.69
C VAL A 16 0.55 -3.24 -0.42
N VAL A 17 1.02 -3.15 -1.66
CA VAL A 17 0.21 -3.38 -2.86
C VAL A 17 0.32 -4.85 -3.24
N VAL A 18 -0.81 -5.51 -3.49
CA VAL A 18 -0.90 -6.95 -3.70
C VAL A 18 -1.25 -7.26 -5.16
N SER A 19 -0.58 -8.25 -5.73
CA SER A 19 -0.84 -8.73 -7.10
C SER A 19 -2.27 -9.27 -7.25
N ARG A 20 -2.78 -9.30 -8.49
CA ARG A 20 -4.15 -9.77 -8.77
C ARG A 20 -4.36 -11.21 -8.31
N ASP A 21 -3.36 -12.07 -8.48
CA ASP A 21 -3.37 -13.48 -8.11
C ASP A 21 -3.05 -13.76 -6.63
N LEU A 22 -2.81 -12.70 -5.83
CA LEU A 22 -2.50 -12.77 -4.39
C LEU A 22 -1.17 -13.48 -4.05
N LYS A 23 -0.29 -13.72 -5.03
CA LYS A 23 0.99 -14.41 -4.80
C LYS A 23 2.12 -13.48 -4.41
N TYR A 24 2.03 -12.21 -4.77
CA TYR A 24 3.09 -11.23 -4.58
C TYR A 24 2.55 -9.97 -3.94
N CYS A 25 3.42 -9.29 -3.19
CA CYS A 25 3.15 -7.96 -2.69
C CYS A 25 4.43 -7.12 -2.69
N VAL A 26 4.26 -5.81 -2.79
CA VAL A 26 5.35 -4.83 -2.73
C VAL A 26 4.98 -3.79 -1.67
N ALA A 27 5.90 -3.55 -0.73
CA ALA A 27 5.73 -2.51 0.26
C ALA A 27 5.90 -1.13 -0.38
N ALA A 28 5.05 -0.18 -0.02
CA ALA A 28 5.03 1.17 -0.58
C ALA A 28 5.27 2.30 0.44
N PRO A 29 6.22 2.17 1.41
CA PRO A 29 6.38 3.14 2.50
C PRO A 29 6.79 4.53 2.00
N ALA A 30 7.44 4.63 0.84
CA ALA A 30 7.82 5.90 0.20
C ALA A 30 6.63 6.65 -0.45
N ILE A 31 5.48 6.00 -0.60
CA ILE A 31 4.23 6.62 -1.09
C ILE A 31 3.31 6.88 0.09
N ALA A 32 3.03 5.85 0.90
CA ALA A 32 2.30 5.97 2.14
C ALA A 32 2.80 4.90 3.14
N PRO A 33 3.07 5.26 4.40
CA PRO A 33 3.56 4.30 5.39
C PRO A 33 2.49 3.28 5.79
N THR A 34 1.22 3.70 5.84
CA THR A 34 0.09 2.90 6.31
C THR A 34 -1.09 3.02 5.33
N LEU A 35 -2.04 2.06 5.41
CA LEU A 35 -3.27 2.15 4.63
C LEU A 35 -4.11 3.38 5.00
N GLN A 36 -4.09 3.78 6.28
CA GLN A 36 -4.78 4.98 6.74
C GLN A 36 -4.24 6.24 6.05
N SER A 37 -2.91 6.43 6.06
CA SER A 37 -2.28 7.57 5.39
C SER A 37 -2.55 7.58 3.87
N ALA A 38 -2.65 6.41 3.24
CA ALA A 38 -3.03 6.32 1.84
C ALA A 38 -4.48 6.79 1.59
N LEU A 39 -5.41 6.47 2.49
CA LEU A 39 -6.82 6.86 2.37
C LEU A 39 -7.03 8.34 2.69
N ASP A 40 -6.30 8.89 3.65
CA ASP A 40 -6.38 10.32 4.04
C ASP A 40 -6.06 11.25 2.85
N ASP A 41 -5.06 10.87 2.02
CA ASP A 41 -4.60 11.62 0.85
C ASP A 41 -4.83 10.88 -0.48
N TRP A 42 -5.89 10.07 -0.56
CA TRP A 42 -6.09 9.10 -1.66
C TRP A 42 -5.96 9.68 -3.06
N HIS A 43 -6.62 10.80 -3.34
CA HIS A 43 -6.59 11.44 -4.67
C HIS A 43 -5.19 11.84 -5.13
N ARG A 44 -4.26 12.08 -4.20
CA ARG A 44 -2.88 12.45 -4.49
C ARG A 44 -1.99 11.21 -4.65
N LEU A 45 -2.25 10.16 -3.88
CA LEU A 45 -1.36 9.00 -3.76
C LEU A 45 -1.74 7.84 -4.70
N GLU A 46 -3.01 7.74 -5.09
CA GLU A 46 -3.53 6.68 -5.97
C GLU A 46 -2.76 6.53 -7.29
N PRO A 47 -2.41 7.60 -8.03
CA PRO A 47 -1.64 7.46 -9.27
C PRO A 47 -0.26 6.85 -9.04
N ARG A 48 0.41 7.18 -7.93
CA ARG A 48 1.73 6.64 -7.57
C ARG A 48 1.63 5.17 -7.15
N LEU A 49 0.58 4.79 -6.42
CA LEU A 49 0.34 3.39 -6.05
C LEU A 49 0.04 2.54 -7.30
N GLN A 50 -0.62 3.12 -8.29
CA GLN A 50 -0.93 2.46 -9.56
C GLN A 50 0.33 2.19 -10.40
N GLU A 51 1.36 3.04 -10.32
CA GLU A 51 2.66 2.79 -10.97
C GLU A 51 3.36 1.54 -10.43
N ILE A 52 3.24 1.27 -9.12
CA ILE A 52 3.81 0.06 -8.49
C ILE A 52 2.98 -1.19 -8.85
N TYR A 53 1.68 -1.04 -9.08
CA TYR A 53 0.78 -2.16 -9.38
C TYR A 53 0.94 -2.71 -10.80
N ARG A 54 1.52 -1.93 -11.71
CA ARG A 54 1.65 -2.26 -13.13
C ARG A 54 2.70 -3.35 -13.37
#